data_AF-A0A8H7ZUQ5-F1
#
_entry.id   AF-A0A8H7ZUQ5-F1
#
_cell.length_a   1.000
_cell.length_b   1.000
_cell.length_c   1.000
_cell.angle_alpha   90.00
_cell.angle_beta   90.00
_cell.angle_gamma   90.00
#
_symmetry.space_group_name_H-M   'P 1'
#
loop_
_entity.id
_entity.type
_entity.pdbx_description
1 polymer ?
#
loop_
_entity_poly.entity_id
_entity_poly.type
_entity_poly.pdbx_seq_one_letter_code
_entity_poly.pdbx_strand_id
1 'polypeptide(L)' 'MQFYHGVSSVSGKAFVKPLQQRVGESGVIDGLCHQCGRWVPISSAKRKNSTMWYRHAHRCHVYAKPKSSPGTLLRAL' A
#
# COMPACT_ATOMS: atom_id res chain seq x y z
N MET A 1 -14.50 6.73 -5.13
CA MET A 1 -13.23 6.82 -4.38
C MET A 1 -12.20 7.48 -5.27
N GLN A 2 -11.76 8.68 -4.94
CA GLN A 2 -10.73 9.40 -5.71
C GLN A 2 -9.39 9.22 -5.01
N PHE A 3 -8.44 8.56 -5.67
CA PHE A 3 -7.09 8.39 -5.16
C PHE A 3 -6.22 9.48 -5.78
N TYR A 4 -5.85 10.50 -5.03
CA TYR A 4 -4.91 11.53 -5.51
C TYR A 4 -3.55 10.89 -5.73
N HIS A 5 -3.25 10.52 -6.97
CA HIS A 5 -1.94 10.00 -7.40
C HIS A 5 -1.32 8.92 -6.49
N GLY A 6 -2.14 8.06 -5.89
CA GLY A 6 -1.68 7.00 -5.00
C GLY A 6 -1.49 7.40 -3.53
N VAL A 7 -2.12 8.48 -3.06
CA VAL A 7 -2.18 8.89 -1.65
C VAL A 7 -3.46 8.37 -0.99
N SER A 8 -3.32 7.80 0.22
CA SER A 8 -4.43 7.38 1.07
C SER A 8 -5.12 8.58 1.71
N SER A 9 -6.44 8.68 1.57
CA SER A 9 -7.25 9.69 2.26
C SER A 9 -7.35 9.46 3.77
N VAL A 10 -7.02 8.28 4.27
CA VAL A 10 -7.09 7.95 5.71
C VAL A 10 -5.82 8.39 6.44
N SER A 11 -4.65 8.18 5.84
CA SER A 11 -3.36 8.45 6.48
C SER A 11 -2.66 9.70 5.92
N GLY A 12 -3.10 10.23 4.79
CA GLY A 12 -2.39 11.27 4.04
C GLY A 12 -1.06 10.80 3.43
N LYS A 13 -0.73 9.52 3.54
CA LYS A 13 0.53 8.94 3.04
C LYS A 13 0.31 8.20 1.72
N ALA A 14 1.35 8.14 0.90
CA ALA A 14 1.36 7.30 -0.30
C ALA A 14 1.10 5.82 0.05
N PHE A 15 0.36 5.12 -0.80
CA PHE A 15 0.21 3.67 -0.71
C PHE A 15 1.57 3.01 -0.88
N VAL A 16 1.87 2.04 -0.01
CA VAL A 16 3.06 1.20 -0.14
C VAL A 16 3.05 0.50 -1.50
N LYS A 17 4.21 0.52 -2.17
CA LYS A 17 4.40 -0.16 -3.45
C LYS A 17 4.36 -1.69 -3.26
N PRO A 18 4.03 -2.47 -4.31
CA PRO A 18 4.15 -3.92 -4.24
C PRO A 18 5.57 -4.36 -3.86
N LEU A 19 5.69 -5.45 -3.09
CA LEU A 19 6.99 -6.04 -2.79
C LEU A 19 7.66 -6.61 -4.05
N GLN A 20 6.84 -7.19 -4.93
CA GLN A 20 7.24 -7.76 -6.21
C GLN A 20 6.17 -7.46 -7.24
N GLN A 21 6.55 -7.48 -8.51
CA GLN A 21 5.63 -7.42 -9.65
C GLN A 21 5.85 -8.63 -10.56
N ARG A 22 4.77 -9.10 -11.18
CA ARG A 22 4.83 -10.17 -12.18
C ARG A 22 3.87 -9.87 -13.32
N VAL A 23 4.14 -10.43 -14.49
CA VAL A 23 3.14 -10.53 -15.56
C VAL A 23 2.25 -11.72 -15.21
N GLY A 24 1.03 -11.43 -14.79
CA GLY A 24 -0.04 -12.41 -14.59
C GLY A 24 -0.68 -12.84 -15.91
N GLU A 25 -1.73 -13.63 -15.80
CA GLU A 25 -2.47 -14.13 -16.97
C GLU A 25 -3.01 -12.98 -17.82
N SER A 26 -3.07 -13.20 -19.14
CA SER A 26 -3.55 -12.20 -20.11
C SER A 26 -2.78 -10.87 -20.13
N GLY A 27 -1.52 -10.86 -19.67
CA GLY A 27 -0.65 -9.68 -19.72
C GLY A 27 -1.00 -8.60 -18.68
N VAL A 28 -1.74 -8.96 -17.63
CA VAL A 28 -2.00 -8.09 -16.49
C VAL A 28 -0.73 -8.02 -15.63
N ILE A 29 -0.34 -6.83 -15.18
CA ILE A 29 0.72 -6.69 -14.20
C ILE A 29 0.11 -6.84 -12.81
N ASP A 30 0.54 -7.87 -12.08
CA ASP A 30 0.20 -8.08 -10.67
C ASP A 30 1.29 -7.56 -9.75
N GLY A 31 0.90 -7.18 -8.53
CA GLY A 31 1.78 -6.82 -7.43
C GLY A 31 1.58 -7.70 -6.21
N LEU A 32 2.65 -8.10 -5.53
CA LEU A 32 2.58 -8.81 -4.26
C LEU A 32 2.35 -7.83 -3.11
N CYS A 33 1.24 -7.99 -2.39
CA CYS A 33 0.92 -7.16 -1.23
C CYS A 33 1.75 -7.52 -0.01
N HIS A 34 2.41 -6.52 0.57
CA HIS A 34 3.21 -6.66 1.78
C HIS A 34 2.42 -7.08 3.03
N GLN A 35 1.11 -6.81 3.08
CA GLN A 35 0.31 -7.05 4.27
C GLN A 35 -0.45 -8.37 4.23
N CYS A 36 -1.07 -8.72 3.10
CA CYS A 36 -1.84 -9.97 3.00
C CYS A 36 -1.10 -11.07 2.23
N GLY A 37 0.07 -10.79 1.64
CA GLY A 37 0.85 -11.77 0.88
C GLY A 37 0.18 -12.24 -0.41
N ARG A 38 -0.87 -11.55 -0.89
CA ARG A 38 -1.60 -11.92 -2.12
C ARG A 38 -1.10 -11.11 -3.31
N TRP A 39 -1.10 -11.75 -4.47
CA TRP A 39 -0.96 -11.07 -5.76
C TRP A 39 -2.24 -10.33 -6.10
N VAL A 40 -2.09 -9.05 -6.44
CA VAL A 40 -3.20 -8.13 -6.71
C VAL A 40 -2.95 -7.46 -8.07
N PRO A 41 -3.95 -7.40 -8.95
CA PRO A 41 -3.80 -6.72 -10.23
C PRO A 41 -3.51 -5.23 -10.03
N ILE A 42 -2.48 -4.73 -10.71
CA ILE A 42 -2.08 -3.33 -10.72
C ILE A 42 -2.66 -2.65 -11.95
N SER A 43 -2.30 -3.16 -13.13
CA SER A 43 -2.64 -2.61 -14.42
C SER A 43 -2.82 -3.71 -15.46
N SER A 44 -3.58 -3.43 -16.51
CA SER A 44 -3.77 -4.33 -17.64
C SER A 44 -3.22 -3.66 -18.90
N ALA A 45 -2.92 -4.44 -19.95
CA ALA A 45 -2.57 -3.92 -21.28
C ALA A 45 -3.52 -2.80 -21.75
N LYS A 46 -4.81 -2.91 -21.46
CA LYS A 46 -5.83 -1.91 -21.83
C LYS A 46 -5.87 -0.69 -20.90
N ARG A 47 -5.45 -0.84 -19.64
CA ARG A 47 -5.49 0.22 -18.61
C ARG A 47 -4.18 0.24 -17.82
N LYS A 48 -3.28 1.14 -18.20
CA LYS A 48 -1.94 1.31 -17.61
C LYS A 48 -1.92 2.03 -16.24
N ASN A 49 -3.07 2.21 -15.58
CA ASN A 49 -3.15 2.91 -14.30
C ASN A 49 -3.21 1.95 -13.11
N SER A 50 -2.71 2.39 -11.96
CA SER A 50 -2.61 1.58 -10.73
C SER A 50 -3.87 1.61 -9.84
N THR A 51 -5.04 1.93 -10.40
CA THR A 51 -6.26 2.13 -9.61
C THR A 51 -6.68 0.87 -8.84
N MET A 52 -6.43 -0.32 -9.42
CA MET A 52 -6.74 -1.59 -8.77
C MET A 52 -5.86 -1.81 -7.53
N TRP A 53 -4.58 -1.50 -7.63
CA TRP A 53 -3.66 -1.51 -6.49
C TRP A 53 -4.12 -0.55 -5.39
N TYR A 54 -4.48 0.69 -5.74
CA TYR A 54 -4.92 1.68 -4.76
C TYR A 54 -6.20 1.27 -4.02
N ARG A 55 -7.16 0.65 -4.72
CA ARG A 55 -8.37 0.12 -4.08
C ARG A 55 -8.06 -1.01 -3.09
N HIS A 56 -7.14 -1.90 -3.45
CA HIS A 56 -6.68 -2.94 -2.54
C HIS A 56 -5.97 -2.34 -1.33
N ALA A 57 -4.97 -1.50 -1.57
CA ALA A 57 -4.16 -0.88 -0.53
C ALA A 57 -5.02 -0.08 0.45
N HIS A 58 -6.04 0.65 -0.02
CA HIS A 58 -6.96 1.36 0.86
C HIS A 58 -7.74 0.45 1.82
N ARG A 59 -8.06 -0.78 1.41
CA ARG A 59 -8.83 -1.74 2.23
C ARG A 59 -7.94 -2.65 3.07
N CYS A 60 -6.75 -2.98 2.56
CA CYS A 60 -5.87 -3.97 3.12
C CYS A 60 -4.78 -3.36 4.00
N HIS A 61 -4.26 -2.18 3.64
CA HIS A 61 -3.13 -1.58 4.32
C HIS A 61 -3.55 -0.94 5.65
N VAL A 62 -3.10 -1.51 6.77
CA VAL A 62 -3.21 -0.92 8.10
C VAL A 62 -1.96 -0.11 8.35
N TYR A 63 -2.08 1.20 8.24
CA TYR A 63 -1.03 2.12 8.69
C TYR A 63 -1.12 2.23 10.21
N ALA A 64 -0.50 1.32 10.95
CA ALA A 64 -0.30 1.55 12.37
C ALA A 64 0.45 2.88 12.52
N LYS A 65 -0.12 3.82 13.29
CA LYS A 65 0.63 5.02 13.71
C LYS A 65 1.90 4.53 14.43
N PRO A 66 3.07 5.16 14.21
CA PRO A 66 4.22 4.85 15.06
C PRO A 66 3.79 5.05 16.50
N LYS A 67 3.96 4.01 17.33
CA LYS A 67 3.79 4.15 18.79
C LYS A 67 4.77 5.25 19.20
N SER A 68 4.25 6.37 19.68
CA SER A 68 5.06 7.29 20.47
C SER A 68 5.62 6.47 21.63
N SER A 69 6.90 6.15 21.57
CA SER A 69 7.61 5.51 22.66
C SER A 69 7.37 6.34 23.93
N PRO A 70 6.95 5.73 25.06
CA PRO A 70 6.87 6.47 26.31
C PRO A 70 8.28 6.98 26.63
N GLY A 71 8.37 8.29 26.90
CA GLY A 71 9.62 8.99 27.08
C GLY A 71 10.50 8.33 28.12
N THR A 72 11.78 8.15 27.77
CA THR A 72 12.85 7.92 28.72
C THR A 72 12.95 9.14 29.63
N LEU A 73 12.18 9.15 30.73
CA LEU A 73 12.55 9.96 31.89
C LEU A 73 13.75 9.27 32.54
N LEU A 74 14.94 9.65 32.07
CA LEU A 74 16.17 9.44 32.83
C LEU A 74 16.01 10.24 34.12
N ARG A 75 15.57 9.57 35.20
CA ARG A 75 15.80 10.07 36.55
C ARG A 75 17.28 9.87 36.84
N ALA A 76 18.09 10.90 36.56
CA ALA A 76 19.39 11.03 37.18
C ALA A 76 19.18 11.51 38.62
N LEU A 77 19.79 10.77 39.55
CA LEU A 77 19.90 11.04 40.97
C LEU A 77 20.72 12.31 41.24
#